data_AF-A0A0C3QRQ0-F1
#
_entry.id   AF-A0A0C3QRQ0-F1
#
_cell.length_a   1.000
_cell.length_b   1.000
_cell.length_c   1.000
_cell.angle_alpha   90.00
_cell.angle_beta   90.00
_cell.angle_gamma   90.00
#
_symmetry.space_group_name_H-M   'P 1'
#
loop_
_entity.id
_entity.type
_entity.pdbx_description
1 polymer ?
#
loop_
_entity_poly.entity_id
_entity_poly.type
_entity_poly.pdbx_seq_one_letter_code
_entity_poly.pdbx_strand_id
1 'polypeptide(L)'
;MAHTSPTAFTFALQEPEYRCMDCIGGWFYCHDCIIADHSATPLHRIERWNGSYFEPAPPYAQLVLAGLIPATHSRPATAFTVQLLKHFQQMNLASKTAAHDYHKCLLQLSDAVQSHRIPSAYHQLVDVARQWRALEMLRSSGKLNAQNIARGDLAFTCPACPHPEVNIPKGWEDHPNRYGP
;
A
#
# COMPACT_ATOMS: atom_id res chain seq x y z
N MET A 1 49.96 -0.38 -27.20
CA MET A 1 48.59 0.16 -27.19
C MET A 1 47.70 -0.93 -26.60
N ALA A 2 47.44 -0.82 -25.29
CA ALA A 2 46.64 -1.80 -24.57
C ALA A 2 45.16 -1.57 -24.90
N HIS A 3 44.54 -2.52 -25.59
CA HIS A 3 43.09 -2.55 -25.75
C HIS A 3 42.48 -2.97 -24.41
N THR A 4 41.97 -1.99 -23.66
CA THR A 4 41.11 -2.23 -22.51
C THR A 4 39.81 -2.85 -22.99
N SER A 5 39.68 -4.16 -22.77
CA SER A 5 38.42 -4.91 -22.84
C SER A 5 37.40 -4.26 -21.90
N PRO A 6 36.14 -4.04 -22.33
CA PRO A 6 35.15 -3.46 -21.44
C PRO A 6 34.89 -4.43 -20.29
N THR A 7 34.93 -3.87 -19.09
CA THR A 7 34.62 -4.49 -17.81
C THR A 7 33.39 -5.37 -17.90
N ALA A 8 33.56 -6.65 -17.57
CA ALA A 8 32.46 -7.57 -17.32
C ALA A 8 31.53 -6.94 -16.28
N PHE A 9 30.31 -6.61 -16.72
CA PHE A 9 29.21 -6.34 -15.83
C PHE A 9 28.92 -7.66 -15.11
N THR A 10 29.52 -7.88 -13.93
CA THR A 10 29.12 -8.96 -13.04
C THR A 10 27.70 -8.66 -12.58
N PHE A 11 26.73 -9.10 -13.39
CA PHE A 11 25.37 -9.33 -12.93
C PHE A 11 25.49 -10.41 -11.86
N ALA A 12 25.46 -10.01 -10.59
CA ALA A 12 25.44 -10.94 -9.49
C ALA A 12 24.25 -11.89 -9.75
N LEU A 13 24.54 -13.17 -9.98
CA LEU A 13 23.50 -14.19 -10.08
C LEU A 13 22.86 -14.28 -8.69
N GLN A 14 21.76 -13.54 -8.51
CA GLN A 14 20.94 -13.66 -7.31
C GLN A 14 20.44 -15.10 -7.25
N GLU A 15 20.68 -15.78 -6.13
CA GLU A 15 20.16 -17.13 -5.92
C GLU A 15 18.63 -17.09 -6.05
N PRO A 16 18.03 -17.98 -6.86
CA PRO A 16 16.62 -17.89 -7.13
C PRO A 16 15.82 -18.47 -5.95
N GLU A 17 15.31 -17.59 -5.09
CA GLU A 17 14.54 -17.93 -3.88
C GLU A 17 13.06 -18.25 -4.16
N TYR A 18 12.52 -17.87 -5.32
CA TYR A 18 11.08 -17.94 -5.58
C TYR A 18 10.75 -18.95 -6.67
N ARG A 19 9.58 -19.59 -6.58
CA ARG A 19 9.02 -20.40 -7.67
C ARG A 19 7.53 -20.11 -7.83
N CYS A 20 7.05 -20.17 -9.07
CA CYS A 20 5.63 -20.07 -9.36
C CYS A 20 5.03 -21.46 -9.58
N MET A 21 3.90 -21.72 -8.93
CA MET A 21 3.20 -23.01 -8.98
C MET A 21 2.18 -23.11 -10.12
N ASP A 22 1.89 -22.00 -10.78
CA ASP A 22 0.89 -21.94 -11.87
C ASP A 22 1.55 -21.68 -13.25
N CYS A 23 2.79 -21.17 -13.30
CA CYS A 23 3.53 -20.99 -14.54
C CYS A 23 4.02 -22.33 -15.11
N ILE A 24 3.95 -22.46 -16.43
CA ILE A 24 4.42 -23.65 -17.14
C ILE A 24 5.95 -23.73 -17.02
N GLY A 25 6.45 -24.87 -16.52
CA GLY A 25 7.87 -25.17 -16.41
C GLY A 25 8.48 -25.00 -15.01
N GLY A 26 7.74 -24.48 -14.02
CA GLY A 26 8.16 -24.49 -12.61
C GLY A 26 9.50 -23.81 -12.33
N TRP A 27 9.84 -22.78 -13.11
CA TRP A 27 11.12 -22.10 -13.05
C TRP A 27 11.36 -21.45 -11.68
N PHE A 28 12.63 -21.39 -11.28
CA PHE A 28 13.08 -20.62 -10.13
C PHE A 28 13.40 -19.19 -10.56
N TYR A 29 13.01 -18.22 -9.75
CA TYR A 29 13.11 -16.79 -10.00
C TYR A 29 13.83 -16.10 -8.83
N CYS A 30 14.63 -15.09 -9.11
CA CYS A 30 14.99 -14.12 -8.08
C CYS A 30 13.79 -13.21 -7.75
N HIS A 31 13.91 -12.40 -6.69
CA HIS A 31 12.87 -11.46 -6.27
C HIS A 31 12.40 -10.51 -7.39
N ASP A 32 13.32 -9.98 -8.19
CA ASP A 32 12.96 -8.97 -9.19
C ASP A 32 12.35 -9.62 -10.44
N CYS A 33 12.88 -10.78 -10.87
CA CYS A 33 12.32 -11.54 -11.99
C CYS A 33 10.92 -12.08 -11.69
N ILE A 34 10.66 -12.57 -10.46
CA ILE A 34 9.32 -13.06 -10.11
C ILE A 34 8.30 -11.93 -10.21
N ILE A 35 8.65 -10.70 -9.81
CA ILE A 35 7.74 -9.54 -9.90
C ILE A 35 7.55 -9.13 -11.36
N ALA A 36 8.63 -9.00 -12.12
CA ALA A 36 8.58 -8.55 -13.51
C ALA A 36 7.72 -9.49 -14.38
N ASP A 37 7.98 -10.80 -14.29
CA ASP A 37 7.31 -11.80 -15.11
C ASP A 37 5.85 -12.04 -14.69
N HIS A 38 5.51 -11.78 -13.42
CA HIS A 38 4.14 -11.92 -12.90
C HIS A 38 3.34 -10.63 -12.86
N SER A 39 3.87 -9.53 -13.41
CA SER A 39 3.18 -8.23 -13.47
C SER A 39 1.81 -8.32 -14.17
N ALA A 40 1.69 -9.16 -15.20
CA ALA A 40 0.43 -9.42 -15.91
C ALA A 40 -0.39 -10.61 -15.33
N THR A 41 0.19 -11.36 -14.39
CA THR A 41 -0.46 -12.53 -13.75
C THR A 41 -0.31 -12.48 -12.22
N PRO A 42 -0.70 -11.38 -11.56
CA PRO A 42 -0.37 -11.13 -10.15
C PRO A 42 -1.16 -12.01 -9.15
N LEU A 43 -2.01 -12.92 -9.65
CA LEU A 43 -2.78 -13.88 -8.86
C LEU A 43 -2.20 -15.29 -8.87
N HIS A 44 -1.10 -15.53 -9.60
CA HIS A 44 -0.40 -16.80 -9.54
C HIS A 44 0.15 -17.08 -8.14
N ARG A 45 0.13 -18.35 -7.75
CA ARG A 45 0.62 -18.84 -6.45
C ARG A 45 2.13 -18.98 -6.51
N ILE A 46 2.79 -18.24 -5.64
CA ILE A 46 4.25 -18.23 -5.52
C ILE A 46 4.63 -18.84 -4.19
N GLU A 47 5.73 -19.57 -4.20
CA GLU A 47 6.38 -20.06 -2.99
C GLU A 47 7.79 -19.46 -2.90
N ARG A 48 8.22 -19.22 -1.66
CA ARG A 48 9.55 -18.71 -1.33
C ARG A 48 10.34 -19.79 -0.60
N TRP A 49 11.61 -19.94 -0.92
CA TRP A 49 12.56 -20.74 -0.16
C TRP A 49 12.95 -20.01 1.12
N ASN A 50 12.71 -20.64 2.27
CA ASN A 50 13.08 -20.07 3.57
C ASN A 50 14.42 -20.60 4.13
N GLY A 51 15.18 -21.35 3.32
CA GLY A 51 16.39 -22.05 3.75
C GLY A 51 16.19 -23.53 4.05
N SER A 52 14.95 -24.00 4.18
CA SER A 52 14.65 -25.42 4.52
C SER A 52 13.53 -26.03 3.68
N TYR A 53 12.46 -25.30 3.42
CA TYR A 53 11.37 -25.72 2.55
C TYR A 53 10.78 -24.52 1.79
N PHE A 54 9.94 -24.82 0.80
CA PHE A 54 9.17 -23.81 0.09
C PHE A 54 7.90 -23.49 0.86
N GLU A 55 7.77 -22.24 1.30
CA GLU A 55 6.57 -21.73 1.95
C GLU A 55 5.75 -20.86 1.00
N PRO A 56 4.41 -20.89 1.07
CA PRO A 56 3.58 -20.01 0.24
C PRO A 56 3.88 -18.54 0.54
N ALA A 57 4.23 -17.79 -0.51
CA ALA A 57 4.26 -16.34 -0.42
C ALA A 57 2.81 -15.84 -0.27
N PRO A 58 2.57 -14.78 0.52
CA PRO A 58 1.22 -14.24 0.68
C PRO A 58 0.64 -13.83 -0.69
N PRO A 59 -0.56 -14.29 -1.08
CA PRO A 59 -1.12 -14.01 -2.41
C PRO A 59 -1.25 -12.52 -2.74
N TYR A 60 -1.39 -11.67 -1.72
CA TYR A 60 -1.45 -10.22 -1.92
C TYR A 60 -0.11 -9.57 -2.25
N ALA A 61 1.03 -10.23 -1.98
CA ALA A 61 2.34 -9.61 -2.12
C ALA A 61 2.60 -9.16 -3.57
N GLN A 62 2.30 -10.02 -4.55
CA GLN A 62 2.43 -9.67 -5.96
C GLN A 62 1.50 -8.53 -6.38
N LEU A 63 0.26 -8.50 -5.87
CA LEU A 63 -0.65 -7.40 -6.13
C LEU A 63 -0.06 -6.08 -5.64
N VAL A 64 0.44 -6.03 -4.41
CA VAL A 64 1.04 -4.82 -3.83
C VAL A 64 2.26 -4.37 -4.63
N LEU A 65 3.12 -5.30 -5.04
CA LEU A 65 4.29 -5.02 -5.86
C LEU A 65 3.92 -4.52 -7.26
N ALA A 66 2.80 -5.00 -7.82
CA ALA A 66 2.21 -4.50 -9.06
C ALA A 66 1.41 -3.18 -8.88
N GLY A 67 1.43 -2.55 -7.71
CA GLY A 67 0.71 -1.29 -7.44
C GLY A 67 -0.79 -1.46 -7.23
N LEU A 68 -1.24 -2.69 -6.93
CA LEU A 68 -2.62 -3.07 -6.66
C LEU A 68 -2.81 -3.38 -5.17
N ILE A 69 -3.76 -2.71 -4.52
CA ILE A 69 -4.15 -3.01 -3.14
C ILE A 69 -5.35 -3.95 -3.18
N PRO A 70 -5.24 -5.17 -2.65
CA PRO A 70 -6.35 -6.12 -2.65
C PRO A 70 -7.42 -5.74 -1.63
N ALA A 71 -8.67 -6.14 -1.91
CA ALA A 71 -9.77 -6.07 -0.96
C ALA A 71 -9.67 -7.08 0.19
N THR A 72 -9.05 -8.22 -0.08
CA THR A 72 -8.87 -9.31 0.88
C THR A 72 -7.44 -9.86 0.80
N HIS A 73 -6.85 -10.17 1.95
CA HIS A 73 -5.47 -10.66 2.01
C HIS A 73 -5.35 -12.18 1.92
N SER A 74 -6.37 -12.94 2.36
CA SER A 74 -6.35 -14.40 2.38
C SER A 74 -6.58 -15.03 0.99
N ARG A 75 -7.51 -14.47 0.22
CA ARG A 75 -7.83 -14.90 -1.16
C ARG A 75 -8.31 -13.69 -1.97
N PRO A 76 -7.38 -12.89 -2.53
CA PRO A 76 -7.74 -11.69 -3.27
C PRO A 76 -8.44 -12.06 -4.58
N ALA A 77 -9.70 -11.62 -4.72
CA ALA A 77 -10.46 -11.70 -5.98
C ALA A 77 -10.71 -10.31 -6.59
N THR A 78 -10.42 -9.25 -5.84
CA THR A 78 -10.62 -7.86 -6.26
C THR A 78 -9.47 -7.04 -5.70
N ALA A 79 -8.90 -6.17 -6.53
CA ALA A 79 -7.85 -5.24 -6.14
C ALA A 79 -8.08 -3.89 -6.82
N PHE A 80 -7.58 -2.83 -6.20
CA PHE A 80 -7.69 -1.46 -6.69
C PHE A 80 -6.31 -0.86 -6.87
N THR A 81 -6.12 -0.04 -7.88
CA THR A 81 -4.85 0.66 -8.07
C THR A 81 -4.62 1.67 -6.93
N VAL A 82 -3.37 1.84 -6.52
CA VAL A 82 -2.97 2.91 -5.59
C VAL A 82 -3.43 4.28 -6.09
N GLN A 83 -3.39 4.51 -7.40
CA GLN A 83 -3.86 5.75 -8.03
C GLN A 83 -5.36 6.00 -7.77
N LEU A 84 -6.20 4.98 -7.94
CA LEU A 84 -7.64 5.10 -7.69
C LEU A 84 -7.92 5.43 -6.21
N LEU A 85 -7.19 4.79 -5.29
CA LEU A 85 -7.35 5.03 -3.84
C LEU A 85 -6.93 6.44 -3.44
N LYS A 86 -5.79 6.92 -3.98
CA LYS A 86 -5.36 8.31 -3.80
C LYS A 86 -6.40 9.29 -4.34
N HIS A 87 -6.91 9.06 -5.54
CA HIS A 87 -7.93 9.91 -6.14
C HIS A 87 -9.23 9.92 -5.33
N PHE A 88 -9.71 8.75 -4.90
CA PHE A 88 -10.88 8.64 -4.05
C PHE A 88 -10.69 9.39 -2.74
N GLN A 89 -9.54 9.25 -2.08
CA GLN A 89 -9.23 9.98 -0.85
C GLN A 89 -9.25 11.50 -1.06
N GLN A 90 -8.69 11.99 -2.16
CA GLN A 90 -8.72 13.43 -2.49
C GLN A 90 -10.15 13.91 -2.74
N MET A 91 -10.95 13.20 -3.52
CA MET A 91 -12.36 13.55 -3.77
C MET A 91 -13.20 13.52 -2.49
N ASN A 92 -12.94 12.53 -1.62
CA ASN A 92 -13.62 12.41 -0.35
C ASN A 92 -13.27 13.57 0.62
N LEU A 93 -12.01 14.01 0.65
CA LEU A 93 -11.58 15.11 1.51
C LEU A 93 -11.96 16.49 0.96
N ALA A 94 -11.72 16.73 -0.34
CA ALA A 94 -11.92 18.04 -0.96
C ALA A 94 -13.40 18.33 -1.26
N SER A 95 -14.14 17.32 -1.72
CA SER A 95 -15.51 17.50 -2.22
C SER A 95 -16.56 16.76 -1.39
N LYS A 96 -16.16 16.10 -0.29
CA LYS A 96 -17.05 15.28 0.54
C LYS A 96 -17.80 14.21 -0.27
N THR A 97 -17.23 13.76 -1.38
CA THR A 97 -17.85 12.76 -2.24
C THR A 97 -18.03 11.47 -1.45
N ALA A 98 -19.27 10.99 -1.36
CA ALA A 98 -19.58 9.72 -0.73
C ALA A 98 -18.97 8.58 -1.54
N ALA A 99 -18.57 7.49 -0.87
CA ALA A 99 -18.02 6.31 -1.53
C ALA A 99 -18.99 5.74 -2.60
N HIS A 100 -20.29 5.82 -2.32
CA HIS A 100 -21.34 5.35 -3.22
C HIS A 100 -21.34 6.15 -4.54
N ASP A 101 -21.29 7.47 -4.46
CA ASP A 101 -21.32 8.33 -5.64
C ASP A 101 -20.05 8.19 -6.47
N TYR A 102 -18.89 8.10 -5.80
CA TYR A 102 -17.62 7.81 -6.48
C TYR A 102 -17.66 6.44 -7.19
N HIS A 103 -18.19 5.40 -6.54
CA HIS A 103 -18.35 4.08 -7.13
C HIS A 103 -19.27 4.12 -8.36
N LYS A 104 -20.40 4.84 -8.28
CA LYS A 104 -21.29 5.03 -9.42
C LYS A 104 -20.58 5.72 -10.58
N CYS A 105 -19.73 6.72 -10.31
CA CYS A 105 -18.88 7.33 -11.34
C CYS A 105 -17.91 6.32 -11.97
N LEU A 106 -17.30 5.42 -11.19
CA LEU A 106 -16.43 4.37 -11.75
C LEU A 106 -17.20 3.43 -12.69
N LEU A 107 -18.43 3.05 -12.35
CA LEU A 107 -19.27 2.23 -13.22
C LEU A 107 -19.61 2.95 -14.53
N GLN A 108 -19.94 4.25 -14.45
CA GLN A 108 -20.25 5.09 -15.61
C GLN A 108 -19.03 5.33 -16.51
N LEU A 109 -17.84 5.48 -15.93
CA LEU A 109 -16.59 5.59 -16.69
C LEU A 109 -16.21 4.27 -17.37
N SER A 110 -16.60 3.13 -16.79
CA SER A 110 -16.36 1.81 -17.38
C SER A 110 -17.32 1.50 -18.52
N ASP A 111 -18.62 1.78 -18.32
CA ASP A 111 -19.65 1.70 -19.35
C ASP A 111 -20.81 2.66 -19.01
N ALA A 112 -20.87 3.79 -19.71
CA ALA A 112 -21.93 4.79 -19.49
C ALA A 112 -23.32 4.32 -19.95
N VAL A 113 -23.39 3.35 -20.86
CA VAL A 113 -24.66 2.86 -21.44
C VAL A 113 -25.24 1.73 -20.60
N GLN A 114 -24.42 0.74 -20.23
CA GLN A 114 -24.86 -0.45 -19.50
C GLN A 114 -24.15 -0.62 -18.15
N SER A 115 -23.83 0.47 -17.46
CA SER A 115 -23.23 0.46 -16.10
C SER A 115 -23.90 -0.50 -15.10
N HIS A 116 -25.22 -0.69 -15.18
CA HIS A 116 -25.98 -1.59 -14.32
C HIS A 116 -25.61 -3.09 -14.49
N ARG A 117 -24.96 -3.47 -15.59
CA ARG A 117 -24.51 -4.85 -15.85
C ARG A 117 -23.15 -5.15 -15.23
N ILE A 118 -22.40 -4.11 -14.85
CA ILE A 118 -21.09 -4.27 -14.22
C ILE A 118 -21.31 -4.70 -12.76
N PRO A 119 -20.72 -5.82 -12.31
CA PRO A 119 -20.81 -6.24 -10.92
C PRO A 119 -20.34 -5.15 -9.95
N SER A 120 -21.10 -4.93 -8.87
CA SER A 120 -20.75 -3.90 -7.89
C SER A 120 -19.59 -4.35 -7.01
N ALA A 121 -18.46 -3.66 -7.14
CA ALA A 121 -17.32 -3.74 -6.22
C ALA A 121 -17.39 -2.69 -5.07
N TYR A 122 -18.58 -2.17 -4.75
CA TYR A 122 -18.75 -1.07 -3.79
C TYR A 122 -18.22 -1.40 -2.39
N HIS A 123 -18.60 -2.55 -1.84
CA HIS A 123 -18.17 -2.96 -0.50
C HIS A 123 -16.64 -3.13 -0.45
N GLN A 124 -16.06 -3.74 -1.49
CA GLN A 124 -14.62 -3.91 -1.65
C GLN A 124 -13.90 -2.57 -1.71
N LEU A 125 -14.46 -1.56 -2.41
CA LEU A 125 -13.91 -0.21 -2.44
C LEU A 125 -13.90 0.42 -1.04
N VAL A 126 -15.00 0.29 -0.29
CA VAL A 126 -15.10 0.84 1.08
C VAL A 126 -14.08 0.18 2.01
N ASP A 127 -13.93 -1.14 1.93
CA ASP A 127 -13.00 -1.90 2.74
C ASP A 127 -11.55 -1.53 2.43
N VAL A 128 -11.16 -1.51 1.15
CA VAL A 128 -9.81 -1.11 0.75
C VAL A 128 -9.53 0.34 1.07
N ALA A 129 -10.51 1.24 0.92
CA ALA A 129 -10.33 2.64 1.30
C ALA A 129 -10.12 2.83 2.81
N ARG A 130 -10.59 1.90 3.66
CA ARG A 130 -10.27 1.91 5.10
C ARG A 130 -8.85 1.40 5.34
N GLN A 131 -8.48 0.29 4.72
CA GLN A 131 -7.13 -0.28 4.79
C GLN A 131 -6.08 0.73 4.29
N TRP A 132 -6.34 1.39 3.16
CA TRP A 132 -5.48 2.42 2.58
C TRP A 132 -5.26 3.60 3.53
N ARG A 133 -6.32 4.11 4.17
CA ARG A 133 -6.19 5.18 5.18
C ARG A 133 -5.33 4.74 6.36
N ALA A 134 -5.47 3.51 6.83
CA ALA A 134 -4.63 2.96 7.90
C ALA A 134 -3.16 2.87 7.47
N LEU A 135 -2.88 2.41 6.25
CA LEU A 135 -1.52 2.36 5.67
C LEU A 135 -0.90 3.77 5.55
N GLU A 136 -1.66 4.76 5.11
CA GLU A 136 -1.19 6.15 5.05
C GLU A 136 -0.91 6.72 6.46
N MET A 137 -1.72 6.39 7.47
CA MET A 137 -1.45 6.78 8.87
C MET A 137 -0.19 6.10 9.45
N LEU A 138 0.04 4.82 9.13
CA LEU A 138 1.26 4.10 9.51
C LEU A 138 2.50 4.72 8.85
N ARG A 139 2.38 5.03 7.56
CA ARG A 139 3.41 5.69 6.78
C ARG A 139 3.74 7.06 7.36
N SER A 140 2.72 7.87 7.64
CA SER A 140 2.89 9.25 8.07
C SER A 140 3.44 9.37 9.51
N SER A 141 3.22 8.35 10.34
CA SER A 141 3.79 8.25 11.69
C SER A 141 5.17 7.59 11.75
N GLY A 142 5.67 7.05 10.63
CA GLY A 142 6.93 6.30 10.59
C GLY A 142 6.86 4.91 11.24
N LYS A 143 5.66 4.39 11.52
CA LYS A 143 5.43 3.13 12.26
C LYS A 143 5.08 1.94 11.37
N LEU A 144 5.56 1.90 10.13
CA LEU A 144 5.22 0.86 9.14
C LEU A 144 5.47 -0.58 9.61
N ASN A 145 6.49 -0.80 10.45
CA ASN A 145 6.87 -2.12 10.96
C ASN A 145 6.52 -2.32 12.45
N ALA A 146 5.71 -1.43 13.04
CA ALA A 146 5.36 -1.52 14.45
C ALA A 146 4.41 -2.70 14.69
N GLN A 147 4.83 -3.64 15.53
CA GLN A 147 4.02 -4.81 15.90
C GLN A 147 2.91 -4.46 16.89
N ASN A 148 3.13 -3.42 17.71
CA ASN A 148 2.16 -2.92 18.68
C ASN A 148 1.93 -1.43 18.46
N ILE A 149 0.68 -1.06 18.22
CA ILE A 149 0.27 0.33 17.99
C ILE A 149 -0.78 0.67 19.03
N ALA A 150 -0.36 1.45 20.03
CA ALA A 150 -1.25 1.89 21.09
C ALA A 150 -2.22 2.97 20.59
N ARG A 151 -3.29 3.22 21.34
CA ARG A 151 -4.19 4.32 21.04
C ARG A 151 -3.43 5.65 21.11
N GLY A 152 -3.49 6.44 20.04
CA GLY A 152 -2.79 7.72 19.93
C GLY A 152 -1.43 7.65 19.21
N ASP A 153 -0.90 6.44 18.98
CA ASP A 153 0.44 6.26 18.41
C ASP A 153 0.61 6.74 16.97
N LEU A 154 -0.50 6.83 16.23
CA LEU A 154 -0.55 7.29 14.84
C LEU A 154 -1.03 8.75 14.73
N ALA A 155 -1.41 9.37 15.85
CA ALA A 155 -1.86 10.73 15.86
C ALA A 155 -0.67 11.68 15.76
N PHE A 156 -0.81 12.74 14.98
CA PHE A 156 0.14 13.83 15.00
C PHE A 156 0.01 14.60 16.32
N THR A 157 1.15 14.97 16.90
CA THR A 157 1.18 15.96 17.98
C THR A 157 0.66 17.27 17.42
N CYS A 158 -0.51 17.72 17.87
CA CYS A 158 -1.11 18.95 17.42
C CYS A 158 -0.21 20.14 17.80
N PRO A 159 0.32 20.92 16.85
CA PRO A 159 1.21 22.05 17.16
C PRO A 159 0.49 23.22 17.83
N ALA A 160 -0.84 23.26 17.77
CA ALA A 160 -1.66 24.28 18.45
C ALA A 160 -2.03 23.89 19.88
N CYS A 161 -1.93 22.60 20.25
CA CYS A 161 -2.16 22.19 21.63
C CYS A 161 -1.03 22.71 22.53
N PRO A 162 -1.32 23.11 23.77
CA PRO A 162 -0.30 23.56 24.71
C PRO A 162 0.63 22.40 25.08
N HIS A 163 1.92 22.54 24.71
CA HIS A 163 3.02 21.65 25.05
C HIS A 163 4.08 22.44 25.85
N PRO A 164 4.13 22.28 27.19
CA PRO A 164 5.14 22.91 28.02
C PRO A 164 6.55 22.69 27.47
N GLU A 165 7.35 23.74 27.44
CA GLU A 165 8.73 23.74 26.94
C GLU A 165 8.90 23.48 25.43
N VAL A 166 7.82 23.24 24.67
CA VAL A 166 7.85 23.08 23.21
C VAL A 166 7.26 24.31 22.51
N ASN A 167 6.00 24.64 22.80
CA ASN A 167 5.31 25.80 22.24
C ASN A 167 4.71 26.71 23.33
N ILE A 168 4.96 26.40 24.61
CA ILE A 168 4.65 27.26 25.75
C ILE A 168 5.97 27.66 26.44
N PRO A 169 6.22 28.95 26.70
CA PRO A 169 7.41 29.41 27.41
C PRO A 169 7.48 28.88 28.86
N LYS A 170 8.69 28.80 29.41
CA LYS A 170 8.89 28.45 30.83
C LYS A 170 8.28 29.51 31.74
N GLY A 171 7.69 29.09 32.86
CA GLY A 171 7.02 29.98 33.81
C GLY A 171 5.68 30.53 33.30
N TRP A 172 5.08 29.91 32.28
CA TRP A 172 3.74 30.26 31.79
C TRP A 172 2.67 30.10 32.87
N GLU A 173 2.86 29.22 33.86
CA GLU A 173 1.92 29.06 34.97
C GLU A 173 1.80 30.33 35.81
N ASP A 174 2.86 31.14 35.86
CA ASP A 174 2.94 32.38 36.64
C ASP A 174 2.61 33.62 35.79
N HIS A 175 2.22 33.43 34.52
CA HIS A 175 1.88 34.54 33.65
C HIS A 175 0.66 35.30 34.20
N PRO A 176 0.74 36.63 34.39
CA PRO A 176 -0.32 37.42 35.04
C PRO A 176 -1.64 37.39 34.26
N ASN A 177 -1.61 37.01 32.98
CA ASN A 177 -2.78 36.80 32.16
C ASN A 177 -2.91 35.32 31.77
N ARG A 178 -3.47 34.50 32.69
CA ARG A 178 -3.61 33.04 32.51
C ARG A 178 -4.65 32.62 31.46
N TYR A 179 -5.52 33.54 31.04
CA TYR A 179 -6.67 33.24 30.17
C TYR A 179 -6.80 34.21 28.99
N GLY A 180 -5.69 34.72 28.43
CA GLY A 180 -5.74 35.66 27.31
C GLY A 180 -6.46 36.99 27.65
N PRO A 181 -6.51 37.95 26.71
CA PRO A 181 -7.40 39.11 26.84
C PRO A 181 -8.89 38.73 26.77
#